data_AF-A0A355DHY7-F1
#
_entry.id   AF-A0A355DHY7-F1
#
_cell.length_a   1.000
_cell.length_b   1.000
_cell.length_c   1.000
_cell.angle_alpha   90.00
_cell.angle_beta   90.00
_cell.angle_gamma   90.00
#
_symmetry.space_group_name_H-M   'P 1'
#
loop_
_entity.id
_entity.type
_entity.pdbx_description
1 polymer ?
#
loop_
_entity_poly.entity_id
_entity_poly.type
_entity_poly.pdbx_seq_one_letter_code
_entity_poly.pdbx_strand_id
1 'polypeptide(L)'
;MSEVDGGSDGDNPNNGIVNNIPVTVDPGETDSGNNFVDERRGNISGSVTDQDGNPLGGVSITLVDSNGNPVGSPIQTNPDGTYQFNNVAPGNYNVIETNLPNYGDVSEVDGGDDSDNPDNGIVNNIPVTVDPGEADTGNDFVDFLFQPSIDLIKTAGNAADGTTLTTLAGNVTYTYKVSNTGNVALTNVTVVDDNGTAGDTSDDFTVGTISSLGVGAMETLTATRNITVDTTNLATATGTTPTNGTVDDTDDAVVDVIAPAINLIKTAGSAADGTILQTTAGNVTYTYKVTNIGDTTLTNVTVVDDNGTAGDTSDDFTVGTISSLGVGAMETLTATRNITADTTNIATATGTTPLGGTVNDTDDAVVDVIPPPIDAPGVRTPGFWGADKWQKFWDGIQGNEPSQAGQANFPTGDLFYSPYTNSAQPGKVLDPVTGTYQTGVLIGDYNRNGMTDGGENTLFYTTAQAVQIINASNNVQGSDKRYTLDRSLVASWLNYLAGNPIDTANPTDKDVRYYINEAIDWLQALTPDQNSNGKGDGYLHGLTGNETPNSQTPQIPASSAYWNSGITSASGLPSPYNSNTNVLYPIDAGNTIHTALDNYNNTGAGADGAFPGG
;
A
#
# COMPACT_ATOMS: atom_id res chain seq x y z
N MET A 1 65.03 -23.28 -76.27
CA MET A 1 65.99 -24.01 -77.12
C MET A 1 65.73 -23.59 -78.55
N SER A 2 66.72 -22.98 -79.20
CA SER A 2 66.66 -22.74 -80.64
C SER A 2 67.78 -23.54 -81.32
N GLU A 3 67.43 -24.20 -82.41
CA GLU A 3 68.33 -25.00 -83.25
C GLU A 3 68.48 -24.23 -84.56
N VAL A 4 69.71 -23.88 -84.94
CA VAL A 4 69.99 -23.16 -86.18
C VAL A 4 70.98 -23.98 -86.99
N ASP A 5 70.55 -24.41 -88.16
CA ASP A 5 71.43 -24.95 -89.19
C ASP A 5 72.06 -23.77 -89.96
N GLY A 6 73.39 -23.78 -90.05
CA GLY A 6 74.19 -22.79 -90.76
C GLY A 6 74.72 -23.26 -92.11
N GLY A 7 74.40 -24.49 -92.52
CA GLY A 7 74.77 -25.09 -93.80
C GLY A 7 74.14 -24.37 -94.99
N SER A 8 74.82 -24.37 -96.14
CA SER A 8 74.33 -23.78 -97.39
C SER A 8 73.50 -24.76 -98.24
N ASP A 9 73.19 -25.94 -97.72
CA ASP A 9 72.49 -27.04 -98.40
C ASP A 9 70.96 -26.94 -98.31
N GLY A 10 70.43 -26.07 -97.44
CA GLY A 10 69.00 -25.77 -97.37
C GLY A 10 68.20 -26.78 -96.56
N ASP A 11 68.84 -27.51 -95.65
CA ASP A 11 68.14 -28.31 -94.65
C ASP A 11 67.36 -27.39 -93.68
N ASN A 12 66.09 -27.73 -93.45
CA ASN A 12 65.13 -26.89 -92.73
C ASN A 12 65.46 -26.89 -91.22
N PRO A 13 65.78 -25.74 -90.59
CA PRO A 13 66.12 -25.74 -89.18
C PRO A 13 64.85 -25.96 -88.38
N ASN A 14 64.87 -26.98 -87.51
CA ASN A 14 63.83 -27.32 -86.53
C ASN A 14 62.70 -28.24 -87.06
N ASN A 15 62.86 -29.55 -86.84
CA ASN A 15 61.81 -30.57 -86.99
C ASN A 15 60.91 -30.70 -85.74
N GLY A 16 61.08 -29.82 -84.74
CA GLY A 16 60.33 -29.84 -83.47
C GLY A 16 60.79 -30.91 -82.48
N ILE A 17 61.84 -31.69 -82.79
CA ILE A 17 62.40 -32.72 -81.92
C ILE A 17 63.61 -32.14 -81.19
N VAL A 18 63.40 -31.84 -79.91
CA VAL A 18 64.43 -31.34 -78.98
C VAL A 18 65.66 -32.25 -78.97
N ASN A 19 66.86 -31.67 -79.02
CA ASN A 19 68.17 -32.36 -78.99
C ASN A 19 68.46 -33.22 -80.23
N ASN A 20 67.95 -32.84 -81.40
CA ASN A 20 68.18 -33.60 -82.63
C ASN A 20 68.24 -32.73 -83.89
N ILE A 21 69.45 -32.44 -84.36
CA ILE A 21 69.69 -31.84 -85.68
C ILE A 21 69.89 -32.99 -86.68
N PRO A 22 68.90 -33.27 -87.56
CA PRO A 22 69.08 -34.26 -88.62
C PRO A 22 70.05 -33.73 -89.67
N VAL A 23 71.02 -34.56 -90.07
CA VAL A 23 72.12 -34.19 -90.98
C VAL A 23 72.19 -35.18 -92.14
N THR A 24 72.35 -34.66 -93.37
CA THR A 24 72.62 -35.46 -94.58
C THR A 24 73.91 -34.98 -95.23
N VAL A 25 74.89 -35.87 -95.48
CA VAL A 25 76.17 -35.49 -96.10
C VAL A 25 76.34 -36.19 -97.45
N ASP A 26 76.38 -35.41 -98.53
CA ASP A 26 76.63 -35.90 -99.89
C ASP A 26 78.16 -36.01 -100.21
N PRO A 27 78.57 -36.79 -101.23
CA PRO A 27 79.98 -37.02 -101.54
C PRO A 27 80.76 -35.74 -101.89
N GLY A 28 81.66 -35.34 -100.99
CA GLY A 28 82.54 -34.17 -101.15
C GLY A 28 82.11 -32.95 -100.33
N GLU A 29 80.98 -33.02 -99.62
CA GLU A 29 80.50 -31.94 -98.77
C GLU A 29 81.04 -32.03 -97.34
N THR A 30 81.03 -30.89 -96.66
CA THR A 30 81.30 -30.79 -95.23
C THR A 30 80.13 -30.06 -94.62
N ASP A 31 79.32 -30.79 -93.85
CA ASP A 31 78.26 -30.18 -93.06
C ASP A 31 78.85 -29.63 -91.76
N SER A 32 78.70 -28.32 -91.57
CA SER A 32 79.28 -27.54 -90.48
C SER A 32 78.31 -26.44 -90.08
N GLY A 33 78.19 -26.17 -88.78
CA GLY A 33 77.19 -25.22 -88.26
C GLY A 33 76.03 -25.87 -87.53
N ASN A 34 76.03 -27.20 -87.38
CA ASN A 34 75.10 -27.97 -86.52
C ASN A 34 75.31 -27.65 -85.04
N ASN A 35 74.78 -26.51 -84.61
CA ASN A 35 74.98 -25.99 -83.27
C ASN A 35 73.76 -26.28 -82.40
N PHE A 36 73.98 -27.04 -81.32
CA PHE A 36 73.04 -27.09 -80.22
C PHE A 36 73.23 -25.85 -79.34
N VAL A 37 72.16 -25.07 -79.15
CA VAL A 37 72.14 -23.97 -78.18
C VAL A 37 71.37 -24.43 -76.95
N ASP A 38 72.10 -24.85 -75.93
CA ASP A 38 71.55 -25.11 -74.61
C ASP A 38 71.21 -23.77 -73.94
N GLU A 39 69.93 -23.52 -73.73
CA GLU A 39 69.49 -22.41 -72.89
C GLU A 39 69.65 -22.82 -71.43
N ARG A 40 70.56 -22.13 -70.73
CA ARG A 40 70.72 -22.29 -69.29
C ARG A 40 69.39 -21.91 -68.63
N ARG A 41 68.83 -22.81 -67.84
CA ARG A 41 67.59 -22.56 -67.10
C ARG A 41 67.87 -21.69 -65.88
N GLY A 42 66.95 -20.79 -65.59
CA GLY A 42 67.02 -19.88 -64.46
C GLY A 42 66.27 -20.38 -63.23
N ASN A 43 66.16 -19.51 -62.25
CA ASN A 43 65.33 -19.70 -61.05
C ASN A 43 64.59 -18.40 -60.74
N ILE A 44 63.41 -18.53 -60.13
CA ILE A 44 62.60 -17.41 -59.65
C ILE A 44 62.41 -17.62 -58.15
N SER A 45 62.65 -16.59 -57.34
CA SER A 45 62.51 -16.67 -55.89
C SER A 45 62.11 -15.34 -55.26
N GLY A 46 61.54 -15.45 -54.07
CA GLY A 46 61.12 -14.32 -53.26
C GLY A 46 60.62 -14.77 -51.90
N SER A 47 59.92 -13.87 -51.23
CA SER A 47 59.39 -14.08 -49.89
C SER A 47 57.98 -13.52 -49.72
N VAL A 48 57.27 -14.00 -48.71
CA VAL A 48 56.01 -13.42 -48.25
C VAL A 48 56.16 -13.03 -46.79
N THR A 49 55.85 -11.78 -46.48
CA THR A 49 55.88 -11.23 -45.11
C THR A 49 54.55 -10.57 -44.75
N ASP A 50 54.26 -10.40 -43.46
CA ASP A 50 53.20 -9.46 -43.05
C ASP A 50 53.69 -8.01 -43.07
N GLN A 51 52.78 -7.05 -42.88
CA GLN A 51 53.06 -5.61 -42.84
C GLN A 51 54.09 -5.19 -41.78
N ASP A 52 54.34 -6.03 -40.76
CA ASP A 52 55.30 -5.79 -39.70
C ASP A 52 56.66 -6.43 -40.01
N GLY A 53 56.78 -7.10 -41.17
CA GLY A 53 57.97 -7.78 -41.68
C GLY A 53 58.16 -9.19 -41.13
N ASN A 54 57.16 -9.81 -40.50
CA ASN A 54 57.24 -11.18 -40.05
C ASN A 54 57.03 -12.14 -41.24
N PRO A 55 57.82 -13.21 -41.36
CA PRO A 55 57.67 -14.16 -42.46
C PRO A 55 56.37 -14.97 -42.38
N LEU A 56 55.71 -15.15 -43.53
CA LEU A 56 54.48 -15.95 -43.65
C LEU A 56 54.76 -17.28 -44.34
N GLY A 57 54.75 -18.36 -43.56
CA GLY A 57 54.92 -19.73 -44.06
C GLY A 57 53.60 -20.40 -44.43
N GLY A 58 53.62 -21.25 -45.47
CA GLY A 58 52.45 -21.97 -45.95
C GLY A 58 51.53 -21.15 -46.86
N VAL A 59 52.04 -20.06 -47.45
CA VAL A 59 51.35 -19.26 -48.47
C VAL A 59 51.51 -19.94 -49.82
N SER A 60 50.42 -20.02 -50.59
CA SER A 60 50.42 -20.74 -51.87
C SER A 60 50.87 -19.84 -53.02
N ILE A 61 51.96 -20.21 -53.70
CA ILE A 61 52.54 -19.46 -54.82
C ILE A 61 52.45 -20.27 -56.12
N THR A 62 51.93 -19.65 -57.18
CA THR A 62 51.73 -20.26 -58.50
C THR A 62 52.52 -19.51 -59.55
N LEU A 63 53.30 -20.23 -60.36
CA LEU A 63 53.96 -19.65 -61.53
C LEU A 63 53.11 -19.88 -62.77
N VAL A 64 52.85 -18.84 -63.57
CA VAL A 64 52.13 -18.95 -64.85
C VAL A 64 52.95 -18.37 -66.00
N ASP A 65 52.83 -18.94 -67.20
CA ASP A 65 53.47 -18.41 -68.42
C ASP A 65 52.78 -17.15 -68.94
N SER A 66 53.32 -16.55 -70.01
CA SER A 66 52.75 -15.37 -70.68
C SER A 66 51.34 -15.55 -71.25
N ASN A 67 50.85 -16.79 -71.36
CA ASN A 67 49.48 -17.11 -71.77
C ASN A 67 48.56 -17.42 -70.57
N GLY A 68 49.06 -17.32 -69.33
CA GLY A 68 48.34 -17.63 -68.11
C GLY A 68 48.26 -19.12 -67.77
N ASN A 69 49.04 -19.99 -68.44
CA ASN A 69 49.04 -21.42 -68.13
C ASN A 69 49.96 -21.71 -66.94
N PRO A 70 49.56 -22.56 -65.98
CA PRO A 70 50.40 -22.91 -64.84
C PRO A 70 51.66 -23.68 -65.26
N VAL A 71 52.80 -23.22 -64.76
CA VAL A 71 54.13 -23.81 -64.97
C VAL A 71 54.43 -24.72 -63.77
N GLY A 72 53.80 -25.88 -63.77
CA GLY A 72 53.89 -26.86 -62.67
C GLY A 72 52.75 -26.73 -61.65
N SER A 73 52.93 -27.37 -60.49
CA SER A 73 51.99 -27.25 -59.36
C SER A 73 52.36 -26.06 -58.47
N PRO A 74 51.38 -25.42 -57.80
CA PRO A 74 51.67 -24.39 -56.81
C PRO A 74 52.61 -24.92 -55.72
N ILE A 75 53.52 -24.06 -55.26
CA ILE A 75 54.40 -24.32 -54.13
C ILE A 75 53.88 -23.59 -52.89
N GLN A 76 54.42 -23.92 -51.73
CA GLN A 76 54.11 -23.23 -50.48
C GLN A 76 55.36 -22.53 -49.96
N THR A 77 55.22 -21.34 -49.39
CA THR A 77 56.33 -20.68 -48.70
C THR A 77 56.82 -21.53 -47.52
N ASN A 78 58.13 -21.51 -47.29
CA ASN A 78 58.78 -22.12 -46.14
C ASN A 78 58.38 -21.40 -44.84
N PRO A 79 58.64 -21.98 -43.65
CA PRO A 79 58.39 -21.30 -42.36
C PRO A 79 59.10 -19.95 -42.19
N ASP A 80 60.14 -19.67 -42.98
CA ASP A 80 60.85 -18.39 -43.02
C ASP A 80 60.31 -17.43 -44.10
N GLY A 81 59.16 -17.73 -44.70
CA GLY A 81 58.47 -16.89 -45.68
C GLY A 81 58.99 -17.05 -47.11
N THR A 82 60.09 -17.78 -47.34
CA THR A 82 60.73 -17.87 -48.67
C THR A 82 60.07 -18.89 -49.60
N TYR A 83 60.13 -18.65 -50.91
CA TYR A 83 59.75 -19.61 -51.95
C TYR A 83 60.74 -19.59 -53.13
N GLN A 84 60.82 -20.69 -53.89
CA GLN A 84 61.67 -20.77 -55.08
C GLN A 84 61.16 -21.76 -56.13
N PHE A 85 61.06 -21.29 -57.38
CA PHE A 85 60.90 -22.11 -58.56
C PHE A 85 62.26 -22.41 -59.18
N ASN A 86 62.61 -23.70 -59.21
CA ASN A 86 63.89 -24.16 -59.75
C ASN A 86 63.76 -24.58 -61.21
N ASN A 87 64.84 -24.41 -61.98
CA ASN A 87 64.97 -24.97 -63.33
C ASN A 87 63.91 -24.46 -64.31
N VAL A 88 63.65 -23.15 -64.27
CA VAL A 88 62.67 -22.43 -65.10
C VAL A 88 63.28 -22.12 -66.46
N ALA A 89 62.54 -22.36 -67.54
CA ALA A 89 63.02 -22.03 -68.89
C ALA A 89 63.06 -20.51 -69.09
N PRO A 90 63.97 -19.96 -69.90
CA PRO A 90 63.94 -18.53 -70.19
C PRO A 90 62.62 -18.09 -70.81
N GLY A 91 62.12 -16.92 -70.42
CA GLY A 91 60.84 -16.37 -70.86
C GLY A 91 60.12 -15.53 -69.80
N ASN A 92 58.92 -15.05 -70.14
CA ASN A 92 58.14 -14.16 -69.28
C ASN A 92 57.06 -14.94 -68.54
N TYR A 93 56.90 -14.67 -67.26
CA TYR A 93 55.99 -15.34 -66.35
C TYR A 93 55.25 -14.34 -65.46
N ASN A 94 54.28 -14.84 -64.70
CA ASN A 94 53.82 -14.16 -63.50
C ASN A 94 53.87 -15.10 -62.30
N VAL A 95 54.28 -14.57 -61.16
CA VAL A 95 54.19 -15.19 -59.86
C VAL A 95 52.91 -14.71 -59.19
N ILE A 96 52.01 -15.65 -58.91
CA ILE A 96 50.69 -15.39 -58.33
C ILE A 96 50.63 -15.92 -56.91
N GLU A 97 50.28 -15.06 -55.97
CA GLU A 97 50.02 -15.42 -54.58
C GLU A 97 48.55 -15.77 -54.34
N THR A 98 48.31 -16.70 -53.41
CA THR A 98 47.00 -16.92 -52.80
C THR A 98 47.14 -16.78 -51.30
N ASN A 99 46.55 -15.72 -50.76
CA ASN A 99 46.66 -15.34 -49.35
C ASN A 99 46.20 -16.44 -48.40
N LEU A 100 46.78 -16.39 -47.22
CA LEU A 100 46.25 -17.12 -46.08
C LEU A 100 44.86 -16.60 -45.68
N PRO A 101 44.01 -17.43 -45.05
CA PRO A 101 42.74 -16.96 -44.49
C PRO A 101 42.94 -15.77 -43.55
N ASN A 102 42.10 -14.75 -43.71
CA ASN A 102 42.15 -13.47 -42.99
C ASN A 102 43.36 -12.58 -43.30
N TYR A 103 44.14 -12.87 -44.34
CA TYR A 103 45.14 -11.95 -44.86
C TYR A 103 44.61 -11.24 -46.12
N GLY A 104 44.92 -9.95 -46.23
CA GLY A 104 44.70 -9.15 -47.43
C GLY A 104 46.00 -8.50 -47.90
N ASP A 105 45.99 -7.94 -49.10
CA ASP A 105 47.23 -7.54 -49.77
C ASP A 105 47.65 -6.13 -49.38
N VAL A 106 48.95 -5.91 -49.18
CA VAL A 106 49.53 -4.59 -48.88
C VAL A 106 50.37 -4.10 -50.05
N SER A 107 51.34 -4.91 -50.49
CA SER A 107 52.23 -4.56 -51.58
C SER A 107 52.99 -5.75 -52.11
N GLU A 108 53.42 -5.66 -53.35
CA GLU A 108 54.22 -6.63 -54.05
C GLU A 108 55.35 -5.90 -54.80
N VAL A 109 56.55 -6.49 -54.81
CA VAL A 109 57.75 -5.87 -55.41
C VAL A 109 58.55 -6.92 -56.16
N ASP A 110 59.04 -6.55 -57.35
CA ASP A 110 60.11 -7.25 -58.04
C ASP A 110 61.45 -6.53 -57.76
N GLY A 111 62.39 -7.27 -57.17
CA GLY A 111 63.70 -6.80 -56.73
C GLY A 111 64.89 -7.27 -57.58
N GLY A 112 64.64 -7.86 -58.77
CA GLY A 112 65.67 -8.36 -59.69
C GLY A 112 66.64 -7.31 -60.24
N ASP A 113 67.80 -7.75 -60.76
CA ASP A 113 68.88 -6.90 -61.31
C ASP A 113 68.50 -6.23 -62.66
N ASP A 114 67.32 -6.53 -63.20
CA ASP A 114 66.85 -6.09 -64.53
C ASP A 114 65.76 -5.00 -64.48
N SER A 115 65.10 -4.77 -63.34
CA SER A 115 64.07 -3.73 -63.15
C SER A 115 63.01 -3.70 -64.27
N ASP A 116 62.72 -4.86 -64.85
CA ASP A 116 62.14 -4.94 -66.18
C ASP A 116 60.60 -4.83 -66.19
N ASN A 117 59.97 -4.84 -65.00
CA ASN A 117 58.53 -4.70 -64.92
C ASN A 117 58.04 -3.93 -63.67
N PRO A 118 57.55 -2.69 -63.83
CA PRO A 118 56.86 -2.01 -62.73
C PRO A 118 55.56 -2.76 -62.41
N ASP A 119 55.23 -2.85 -61.12
CA ASP A 119 53.93 -3.27 -60.57
C ASP A 119 52.79 -3.03 -61.58
N ASN A 120 52.19 -4.13 -62.05
CA ASN A 120 51.17 -4.14 -63.08
C ASN A 120 49.79 -3.68 -62.53
N GLY A 121 49.71 -3.35 -61.24
CA GLY A 121 48.49 -2.98 -60.52
C GLY A 121 47.50 -4.12 -60.34
N ILE A 122 47.91 -5.36 -60.64
CA ILE A 122 47.17 -6.59 -60.40
C ILE A 122 47.66 -7.14 -59.07
N VAL A 123 46.79 -7.00 -58.08
CA VAL A 123 46.95 -7.56 -56.74
C VAL A 123 47.35 -9.04 -56.80
N ASN A 124 48.39 -9.39 -56.04
CA ASN A 124 48.94 -10.74 -55.89
C ASN A 124 49.54 -11.31 -57.16
N ASN A 125 50.08 -10.46 -58.03
CA ASN A 125 50.64 -10.87 -59.30
C ASN A 125 51.90 -10.09 -59.68
N ILE A 126 53.07 -10.69 -59.43
CA ILE A 126 54.38 -10.14 -59.80
C ILE A 126 54.75 -10.67 -61.18
N PRO A 127 54.86 -9.81 -62.21
CA PRO A 127 55.33 -10.24 -63.52
C PRO A 127 56.87 -10.32 -63.52
N VAL A 128 57.43 -11.37 -64.12
CA VAL A 128 58.88 -11.67 -64.04
C VAL A 128 59.41 -12.13 -65.40
N THR A 129 60.66 -11.79 -65.73
CA THR A 129 61.35 -12.27 -66.94
C THR A 129 62.58 -13.04 -66.56
N VAL A 130 62.73 -14.25 -67.10
CA VAL A 130 63.92 -15.08 -66.84
C VAL A 130 64.79 -15.12 -68.09
N ASP A 131 65.96 -14.50 -68.03
CA ASP A 131 67.02 -14.65 -69.03
C ASP A 131 67.80 -15.97 -68.87
N PRO A 132 68.56 -16.41 -69.89
CA PRO A 132 69.35 -17.64 -69.85
C PRO A 132 70.28 -17.80 -68.64
N GLY A 133 69.78 -18.53 -67.64
CA GLY A 133 70.43 -18.90 -66.39
C GLY A 133 70.60 -17.76 -65.41
N GLU A 134 69.68 -16.81 -65.50
CA GLU A 134 69.41 -15.81 -64.49
C GLU A 134 68.87 -16.43 -63.18
N ALA A 135 69.14 -15.74 -62.08
CA ALA A 135 68.47 -15.93 -60.81
C ALA A 135 67.64 -14.68 -60.55
N ASP A 136 66.35 -14.79 -60.80
CA ASP A 136 65.38 -13.73 -60.59
C ASP A 136 64.94 -13.80 -59.10
N THR A 137 65.26 -12.76 -58.33
CA THR A 137 65.18 -12.75 -56.87
C THR A 137 64.53 -11.49 -56.37
N GLY A 138 63.91 -11.54 -55.19
CA GLY A 138 63.28 -10.36 -54.58
C GLY A 138 61.85 -10.15 -55.06
N ASN A 139 61.21 -11.21 -55.53
CA ASN A 139 59.78 -11.26 -55.86
C ASN A 139 58.95 -11.35 -54.58
N ASP A 140 58.86 -10.25 -53.85
CA ASP A 140 58.38 -10.24 -52.48
C ASP A 140 56.93 -9.74 -52.39
N PHE A 141 56.11 -10.47 -51.62
CA PHE A 141 54.74 -10.09 -51.27
C PHE A 141 54.66 -9.64 -49.80
N VAL A 142 53.79 -8.67 -49.52
CA VAL A 142 53.50 -8.16 -48.18
C VAL A 142 52.00 -8.21 -47.94
N ASP A 143 51.60 -8.94 -46.90
CA ASP A 143 50.21 -9.14 -46.50
C ASP A 143 49.84 -8.40 -45.19
N PHE A 144 48.55 -8.22 -44.97
CA PHE A 144 47.94 -7.64 -43.78
C PHE A 144 46.99 -8.62 -43.10
N LEU A 145 47.23 -8.94 -41.84
CA LEU A 145 46.33 -9.77 -41.04
C LEU A 145 45.10 -8.96 -40.59
N PHE A 146 43.92 -9.35 -41.04
CA PHE A 146 42.64 -8.85 -40.56
C PHE A 146 42.34 -9.36 -39.15
N GLN A 147 42.22 -8.43 -38.20
CA GLN A 147 41.79 -8.61 -36.82
C GLN A 147 40.52 -7.79 -36.58
N PRO A 148 39.37 -8.18 -37.19
CA PRO A 148 38.11 -7.52 -36.94
C PRO A 148 37.70 -7.73 -35.48
N SER A 149 37.20 -6.68 -34.84
CA SER A 149 36.70 -6.72 -33.47
C SER A 149 35.68 -5.59 -33.30
N ILE A 150 34.64 -5.87 -32.53
CA ILE A 150 33.56 -4.95 -32.23
C ILE A 150 33.33 -4.95 -30.72
N ASP A 151 32.90 -3.82 -30.20
CA ASP A 151 32.59 -3.60 -28.79
C ASP A 151 31.23 -2.90 -28.71
N LEU A 152 30.34 -3.41 -27.86
CA LEU A 152 29.04 -2.85 -27.59
C LEU A 152 28.98 -2.49 -26.11
N ILE A 153 28.58 -1.26 -25.82
CA ILE A 153 28.20 -0.84 -24.47
C ILE A 153 26.74 -0.43 -24.49
N LYS A 154 25.95 -1.01 -23.59
CA LYS A 154 24.53 -0.77 -23.39
C LYS A 154 24.29 -0.18 -22.02
N THR A 155 23.58 0.95 -21.96
CA THR A 155 23.19 1.55 -20.68
C THR A 155 21.71 1.86 -20.63
N ALA A 156 21.13 1.85 -19.44
CA ALA A 156 19.74 2.21 -19.19
C ALA A 156 19.64 3.59 -18.52
N GLY A 157 18.91 4.51 -19.16
CA GLY A 157 18.70 5.86 -18.63
C GLY A 157 20.01 6.60 -18.38
N ASN A 158 20.26 6.97 -17.13
CA ASN A 158 21.48 7.63 -16.68
C ASN A 158 22.42 6.71 -15.88
N ALA A 159 22.12 5.40 -15.79
CA ALA A 159 23.00 4.45 -15.15
C ALA A 159 24.31 4.33 -15.94
N ALA A 160 25.42 4.16 -15.22
CA ALA A 160 26.68 3.82 -15.83
C ALA A 160 26.64 2.36 -16.31
N ASP A 161 27.51 2.06 -17.27
CA ASP A 161 27.74 0.69 -17.71
C ASP A 161 28.09 -0.23 -16.53
N GLY A 162 27.54 -1.45 -16.54
CA GLY A 162 27.64 -2.45 -15.48
C GLY A 162 26.92 -2.10 -14.16
N THR A 163 26.11 -1.04 -14.12
CA THR A 163 25.32 -0.66 -12.93
C THR A 163 23.81 -0.76 -13.17
N THR A 164 23.05 -0.91 -12.09
CA THR A 164 21.59 -0.98 -12.14
C THR A 164 20.96 0.41 -12.17
N LEU A 165 20.03 0.64 -13.10
CA LEU A 165 19.12 1.79 -13.05
C LEU A 165 17.97 1.49 -12.09
N THR A 166 17.94 2.13 -10.93
CA THR A 166 16.74 2.13 -10.07
C THR A 166 15.77 3.24 -10.53
N THR A 167 14.51 2.89 -10.78
CA THR A 167 13.48 3.82 -11.27
C THR A 167 12.08 3.41 -10.78
N LEU A 168 11.09 4.31 -10.91
CA LEU A 168 9.68 3.91 -10.89
C LEU A 168 9.28 3.33 -12.26
N ALA A 169 8.16 2.61 -12.30
CA ALA A 169 7.60 2.08 -13.55
C ALA A 169 7.36 3.19 -14.58
N GLY A 170 7.79 2.97 -15.82
CA GLY A 170 7.66 3.94 -16.89
C GLY A 170 8.69 3.76 -18.01
N ASN A 171 8.87 4.83 -18.80
CA ASN A 171 9.74 4.81 -19.96
C ASN A 171 11.23 4.90 -19.56
N VAL A 172 12.01 3.92 -20.00
CA VAL A 172 13.47 3.88 -19.91
C VAL A 172 14.06 3.97 -21.32
N THR A 173 15.01 4.88 -21.51
CA THR A 173 15.76 5.00 -22.76
C THR A 173 17.08 4.24 -22.62
N TYR A 174 17.28 3.24 -23.46
CA TYR A 174 18.54 2.53 -23.60
C TYR A 174 19.44 3.22 -24.62
N THR A 175 20.75 3.25 -24.34
CA THR A 175 21.79 3.77 -25.23
C THR A 175 22.72 2.63 -25.62
N TYR A 176 23.01 2.50 -26.92
CA TYR A 176 23.84 1.44 -27.48
C TYR A 176 25.01 2.10 -28.20
N LYS A 177 26.21 1.94 -27.65
CA LYS A 177 27.42 2.55 -28.14
C LYS A 177 28.27 1.46 -28.77
N VAL A 178 28.36 1.48 -30.09
CA VAL A 178 29.04 0.45 -30.88
C VAL A 178 30.38 1.00 -31.35
N SER A 179 31.47 0.29 -31.07
CA SER A 179 32.82 0.69 -31.40
C SER A 179 33.52 -0.39 -32.23
N ASN A 180 34.22 0.02 -33.28
CA ASN A 180 35.12 -0.88 -34.00
C ASN A 180 36.50 -0.85 -33.30
N THR A 181 36.79 -1.91 -32.56
CA THR A 181 38.05 -2.08 -31.83
C THR A 181 39.09 -2.87 -32.61
N GLY A 182 38.73 -3.36 -33.80
CA GLY A 182 39.62 -4.10 -34.70
C GLY A 182 40.46 -3.20 -35.59
N ASN A 183 41.25 -3.83 -36.46
CA ASN A 183 42.15 -3.15 -37.40
C ASN A 183 41.59 -3.00 -38.83
N VAL A 184 40.34 -3.38 -39.07
CA VAL A 184 39.64 -3.26 -40.36
C VAL A 184 38.28 -2.63 -40.20
N ALA A 185 37.80 -1.94 -41.23
CA ALA A 185 36.43 -1.42 -41.25
C ALA A 185 35.39 -2.56 -41.26
N LEU A 186 34.30 -2.37 -40.52
CA LEU A 186 33.15 -3.26 -40.51
C LEU A 186 32.03 -2.65 -41.37
N THR A 187 31.24 -3.48 -42.02
CA THR A 187 30.04 -3.05 -42.77
C THR A 187 28.79 -3.74 -42.27
N ASN A 188 27.62 -3.17 -42.57
CA ASN A 188 26.31 -3.72 -42.18
C ASN A 188 26.24 -4.10 -40.70
N VAL A 189 26.71 -3.22 -39.82
CA VAL A 189 26.67 -3.46 -38.37
C VAL A 189 25.23 -3.32 -37.90
N THR A 190 24.64 -4.40 -37.42
CA THR A 190 23.26 -4.46 -36.93
C THR A 190 23.25 -4.58 -35.42
N VAL A 191 22.37 -3.84 -34.74
CA VAL A 191 22.16 -3.97 -33.30
C VAL A 191 20.76 -4.53 -33.06
N VAL A 192 20.70 -5.68 -32.38
CA VAL A 192 19.46 -6.38 -32.02
C VAL A 192 19.38 -6.45 -30.50
N ASP A 193 18.19 -6.20 -29.96
CA ASP A 193 17.89 -6.15 -28.53
C ASP A 193 16.81 -7.18 -28.21
N ASP A 194 16.99 -7.91 -27.10
CA ASP A 194 16.10 -8.99 -26.67
C ASP A 194 14.82 -8.51 -25.97
N ASN A 195 14.61 -7.19 -25.95
CA ASN A 195 13.46 -6.54 -25.32
C ASN A 195 13.28 -6.91 -23.82
N GLY A 196 14.35 -7.39 -23.17
CA GLY A 196 14.31 -7.84 -21.78
C GLY A 196 13.80 -9.27 -21.57
N THR A 197 13.67 -10.08 -22.62
CA THR A 197 13.16 -11.46 -22.52
C THR A 197 14.19 -12.48 -23.02
N ALA A 198 15.16 -12.79 -22.17
CA ALA A 198 16.26 -13.69 -22.50
C ALA A 198 15.79 -15.03 -23.10
N GLY A 199 16.14 -15.24 -24.37
CA GLY A 199 15.87 -16.48 -25.12
C GLY A 199 14.51 -16.56 -25.81
N ASP A 200 13.64 -15.56 -25.69
CA ASP A 200 12.40 -15.44 -26.47
C ASP A 200 12.62 -14.51 -27.67
N THR A 201 12.96 -15.11 -28.82
CA THR A 201 13.25 -14.32 -30.03
C THR A 201 12.00 -13.74 -30.72
N SER A 202 10.80 -13.92 -30.15
CA SER A 202 9.55 -13.49 -30.78
C SER A 202 9.28 -11.99 -30.63
N ASP A 203 9.88 -11.34 -29.63
CA ASP A 203 9.76 -9.90 -29.38
C ASP A 203 11.08 -9.11 -29.50
N ASP A 204 12.19 -9.81 -29.80
CA ASP A 204 13.45 -9.20 -30.24
C ASP A 204 13.22 -8.12 -31.31
N PHE A 205 13.95 -7.01 -31.21
CA PHE A 205 13.85 -5.94 -32.19
C PHE A 205 15.22 -5.42 -32.63
N THR A 206 15.28 -4.99 -33.89
CA THR A 206 16.45 -4.26 -34.42
C THR A 206 16.41 -2.82 -33.94
N VAL A 207 17.42 -2.41 -33.17
CA VAL A 207 17.62 -1.03 -32.74
C VAL A 207 17.97 -0.15 -33.94
N GLY A 208 18.87 -0.64 -34.80
CA GLY A 208 19.28 0.05 -36.02
C GLY A 208 20.41 -0.66 -36.78
N THR A 209 20.83 -0.05 -37.88
CA THR A 209 21.95 -0.54 -38.72
C THR A 209 22.90 0.61 -39.04
N ILE A 210 24.19 0.38 -38.83
CA ILE A 210 25.29 1.25 -39.20
C ILE A 210 25.91 0.67 -40.48
N SER A 211 25.82 1.42 -41.59
CA SER A 211 26.23 0.91 -42.91
C SER A 211 27.73 0.58 -42.99
N SER A 212 28.57 1.40 -42.36
CA SER A 212 30.01 1.23 -42.28
C SER A 212 30.55 1.83 -40.99
N LEU A 213 31.45 1.11 -40.32
CA LEU A 213 32.13 1.55 -39.11
C LEU A 213 33.63 1.40 -39.30
N GLY A 214 34.31 2.53 -39.56
CA GLY A 214 35.76 2.57 -39.77
C GLY A 214 36.56 2.15 -38.54
N VAL A 215 37.85 1.92 -38.72
CA VAL A 215 38.78 1.54 -37.62
C VAL A 215 38.78 2.62 -36.53
N GLY A 216 38.55 2.22 -35.28
CA GLY A 216 38.46 3.12 -34.12
C GLY A 216 37.22 4.04 -34.12
N ALA A 217 36.33 3.92 -35.11
CA ALA A 217 35.10 4.69 -35.17
C ALA A 217 34.05 4.11 -34.22
N MET A 218 33.08 4.94 -33.88
CA MET A 218 32.03 4.62 -32.94
C MET A 218 30.74 5.32 -33.33
N GLU A 219 29.62 4.64 -33.13
CA GLU A 219 28.28 5.16 -33.37
C GLU A 219 27.36 4.85 -32.19
N THR A 220 26.39 5.72 -31.97
CA THR A 220 25.45 5.59 -30.85
C THR A 220 24.02 5.50 -31.37
N LEU A 221 23.30 4.48 -30.93
CA LEU A 221 21.86 4.29 -31.16
C LEU A 221 21.10 4.41 -29.83
N THR A 222 19.79 4.66 -29.90
CA THR A 222 18.92 4.71 -28.72
C THR A 222 17.57 4.07 -28.99
N ALA A 223 16.97 3.49 -27.94
CA ALA A 223 15.60 2.97 -27.98
C ALA A 223 14.91 3.19 -26.63
N THR A 224 13.64 3.59 -26.64
CA THR A 224 12.85 3.76 -25.41
C THR A 224 11.83 2.64 -25.25
N ARG A 225 11.73 2.07 -24.06
CA ARG A 225 10.79 1.01 -23.69
C ARG A 225 10.07 1.35 -22.39
N ASN A 226 8.82 0.93 -22.27
CA ASN A 226 8.05 1.07 -21.05
C ASN A 226 8.31 -0.15 -20.16
N ILE A 227 9.06 0.04 -19.08
CA ILE A 227 9.48 -1.00 -18.14
C ILE A 227 8.59 -0.91 -16.90
N THR A 228 7.97 -2.02 -16.51
CA THR A 228 6.98 -2.08 -15.42
C THR A 228 7.38 -3.02 -14.28
N VAL A 229 8.44 -3.80 -14.49
CA VAL A 229 9.01 -4.76 -13.54
C VAL A 229 10.53 -4.80 -13.77
N ASP A 230 11.26 -5.33 -12.80
CA ASP A 230 12.71 -5.55 -12.93
C ASP A 230 13.05 -6.27 -14.23
N THR A 231 14.05 -5.77 -14.95
CA THR A 231 14.39 -6.25 -16.28
C THR A 231 15.90 -6.21 -16.49
N THR A 232 16.46 -7.33 -16.94
CA THR A 232 17.79 -7.38 -17.56
C THR A 232 17.58 -7.44 -19.06
N ASN A 233 18.08 -6.44 -19.79
CA ASN A 233 17.90 -6.33 -21.23
C ASN A 233 19.24 -6.51 -21.94
N LEU A 234 19.37 -7.50 -22.81
CA LEU A 234 20.58 -7.85 -23.55
C LEU A 234 20.52 -7.34 -24.98
N ALA A 235 21.64 -6.83 -25.51
CA ALA A 235 21.75 -6.52 -26.93
C ALA A 235 22.99 -7.17 -27.54
N THR A 236 22.92 -7.43 -28.84
CA THR A 236 24.01 -7.95 -29.67
C THR A 236 24.27 -6.98 -30.82
N ALA A 237 25.52 -6.57 -31.01
CA ALA A 237 25.96 -5.87 -32.20
C ALA A 237 26.71 -6.86 -33.10
N THR A 238 26.30 -7.02 -34.36
CA THR A 238 26.95 -7.91 -35.33
C THR A 238 27.36 -7.14 -36.58
N GLY A 239 28.65 -7.18 -36.93
CA GLY A 239 29.23 -6.53 -38.11
C GLY A 239 29.80 -7.52 -39.12
N THR A 240 29.82 -7.14 -40.40
CA THR A 240 30.41 -7.92 -41.50
C THR A 240 31.87 -7.50 -41.73
N THR A 241 32.78 -8.48 -41.84
CA THR A 241 34.22 -8.29 -42.05
C THR A 241 34.55 -8.12 -43.55
N PRO A 242 35.75 -7.61 -43.92
CA PRO A 242 36.17 -7.52 -45.33
C PRO A 242 36.20 -8.85 -46.09
N THR A 243 36.36 -9.97 -45.37
CA THR A 243 36.35 -11.34 -45.91
C THR A 243 34.95 -11.97 -45.95
N ASN A 244 33.88 -11.17 -45.78
CA ASN A 244 32.48 -11.59 -45.69
C ASN A 244 32.16 -12.53 -44.51
N GLY A 245 33.01 -12.53 -43.47
CA GLY A 245 32.69 -13.13 -42.18
C GLY A 245 31.90 -12.17 -41.29
N THR A 246 31.65 -12.57 -40.04
CA THR A 246 31.01 -11.72 -39.04
C THR A 246 31.82 -11.64 -37.75
N VAL A 247 31.71 -10.52 -37.06
CA VAL A 247 32.13 -10.35 -35.66
C VAL A 247 30.96 -9.78 -34.88
N ASP A 248 30.82 -10.20 -33.63
CA ASP A 248 29.75 -9.79 -32.75
C ASP A 248 30.25 -9.54 -31.33
N ASP A 249 29.48 -8.71 -30.62
CA ASP A 249 29.67 -8.45 -29.20
C ASP A 249 28.31 -8.22 -28.54
N THR A 250 28.21 -8.53 -27.24
CA THR A 250 26.96 -8.48 -26.48
C THR A 250 27.13 -7.72 -25.19
N ASP A 251 26.12 -6.94 -24.81
CA ASP A 251 26.13 -6.22 -23.54
C ASP A 251 24.72 -6.05 -22.96
N ASP A 252 24.60 -6.13 -21.64
CA ASP A 252 23.34 -6.07 -20.91
C ASP A 252 23.19 -4.79 -20.09
N ALA A 253 21.94 -4.38 -19.88
CA ALA A 253 21.60 -3.29 -18.98
C ALA A 253 20.47 -3.70 -18.05
N VAL A 254 20.65 -3.41 -16.75
CA VAL A 254 19.72 -3.84 -15.70
C VAL A 254 18.91 -2.66 -15.17
N VAL A 255 17.60 -2.87 -15.05
CA VAL A 255 16.64 -1.92 -14.48
C VAL A 255 15.95 -2.56 -13.28
N ASP A 256 15.96 -1.86 -12.14
CA ASP A 256 15.27 -2.18 -10.89
C ASP A 256 14.08 -1.22 -10.73
N VAL A 257 12.86 -1.75 -10.78
CA VAL A 257 11.62 -0.98 -10.75
C VAL A 257 11.03 -1.03 -9.36
N ILE A 258 11.16 0.06 -8.61
CA ILE A 258 10.65 0.15 -7.25
C ILE A 258 9.20 0.65 -7.21
N ALA A 259 8.41 0.10 -6.28
CA ALA A 259 7.05 0.47 -5.90
C ALA A 259 6.99 0.84 -4.40
N PRO A 260 7.52 2.02 -4.01
CA PRO A 260 7.45 2.49 -2.63
C PRO A 260 6.00 2.75 -2.20
N ALA A 261 5.67 2.36 -0.98
CA ALA A 261 4.36 2.61 -0.39
C ALA A 261 4.45 2.58 1.15
N ILE A 262 3.57 3.33 1.81
CA ILE A 262 3.52 3.43 3.27
C ILE A 262 2.06 3.28 3.71
N ASN A 263 1.85 2.72 4.90
CA ASN A 263 0.55 2.58 5.52
C ASN A 263 0.62 3.12 6.94
N LEU A 264 -0.35 3.94 7.33
CA LEU A 264 -0.56 4.45 8.66
C LEU A 264 -1.86 3.88 9.20
N ILE A 265 -1.84 3.39 10.44
CA ILE A 265 -3.05 3.11 11.21
C ILE A 265 -2.99 3.94 12.48
N LYS A 266 -4.08 4.65 12.76
CA LYS A 266 -4.28 5.50 13.91
C LYS A 266 -5.44 4.96 14.74
N THR A 267 -5.20 4.81 16.03
CA THR A 267 -6.24 4.34 16.97
C THR A 267 -6.30 5.22 18.20
N ALA A 268 -7.49 5.35 18.79
CA ALA A 268 -7.72 6.12 20.02
C ALA A 268 -7.98 5.19 21.21
N GLY A 269 -7.15 5.28 22.25
CA GLY A 269 -7.30 4.49 23.47
C GLY A 269 -7.31 2.99 23.20
N SER A 270 -8.39 2.31 23.58
CA SER A 270 -8.59 0.87 23.32
C SER A 270 -9.52 0.58 22.14
N ALA A 271 -9.93 1.60 21.38
CA ALA A 271 -10.74 1.40 20.18
C ALA A 271 -9.90 0.72 19.09
N ALA A 272 -10.53 -0.21 18.37
CA ALA A 272 -9.91 -0.78 17.17
C ALA A 272 -9.91 0.26 16.05
N ASP A 273 -9.04 0.04 15.07
CA ASP A 273 -9.02 0.82 13.84
C ASP A 273 -10.41 0.86 13.16
N GLY A 274 -10.79 2.03 12.66
CA GLY A 274 -12.11 2.30 12.06
C GLY A 274 -13.30 2.29 13.04
N THR A 275 -13.07 2.23 14.36
CA THR A 275 -14.14 2.27 15.38
C THR A 275 -14.08 3.54 16.24
N ILE A 276 -15.22 3.90 16.82
CA ILE A 276 -15.34 5.10 17.68
C ILE A 276 -14.95 4.74 19.11
N LEU A 277 -14.04 5.51 19.71
CA LEU A 277 -13.81 5.46 21.16
C LEU A 277 -14.90 6.25 21.88
N GLN A 278 -15.73 5.58 22.68
CA GLN A 278 -16.61 6.26 23.63
C GLN A 278 -15.93 6.39 25.00
N THR A 279 -15.77 7.61 25.48
CA THR A 279 -15.11 7.89 26.78
C THR A 279 -15.68 9.16 27.43
N THR A 280 -15.50 9.32 28.74
CA THR A 280 -15.68 10.64 29.37
C THR A 280 -14.54 11.58 28.98
N ALA A 281 -14.75 12.89 29.11
CA ALA A 281 -13.72 13.90 28.87
C ALA A 281 -12.45 13.60 29.68
N GLY A 282 -11.28 13.74 29.04
CA GLY A 282 -9.99 13.44 29.66
C GLY A 282 -8.90 13.07 28.66
N ASN A 283 -7.81 12.51 29.18
CA ASN A 283 -6.65 12.12 28.37
C ASN A 283 -6.94 10.87 27.54
N VAL A 284 -6.78 10.99 26.22
CA VAL A 284 -6.81 9.90 25.24
C VAL A 284 -5.40 9.74 24.66
N THR A 285 -4.87 8.52 24.69
CA THR A 285 -3.63 8.16 24.01
C THR A 285 -3.96 7.65 22.61
N TYR A 286 -3.42 8.33 21.61
CA TYR A 286 -3.43 7.90 20.22
C TYR A 286 -2.20 7.03 19.94
N THR A 287 -2.41 5.96 19.16
CA THR A 287 -1.34 5.07 18.70
C THR A 287 -1.25 5.15 17.18
N TYR A 288 -0.04 5.34 16.66
CA TYR A 288 0.27 5.53 15.24
C TYR A 288 1.19 4.40 14.79
N LYS A 289 0.64 3.47 14.03
CA LYS A 289 1.35 2.29 13.54
C LYS A 289 1.71 2.52 12.07
N VAL A 290 2.98 2.79 11.82
CA VAL A 290 3.51 3.07 10.49
C VAL A 290 4.14 1.80 9.93
N THR A 291 3.72 1.37 8.75
CA THR A 291 4.24 0.17 8.07
C THR A 291 4.73 0.54 6.68
N ASN A 292 5.94 0.10 6.32
CA ASN A 292 6.38 0.16 4.93
C ASN A 292 5.79 -1.04 4.19
N ILE A 293 4.81 -0.77 3.32
CA ILE A 293 4.11 -1.77 2.51
C ILE A 293 4.61 -1.81 1.06
N GLY A 294 5.61 -0.99 0.72
CA GLY A 294 6.30 -1.02 -0.56
C GLY A 294 7.44 -2.05 -0.59
N ASP A 295 8.17 -2.06 -1.70
CA ASP A 295 9.28 -2.99 -1.99
C ASP A 295 10.67 -2.40 -1.76
N THR A 296 10.76 -1.13 -1.38
CA THR A 296 12.01 -0.45 -1.08
C THR A 296 11.99 0.19 0.31
N THR A 297 13.18 0.36 0.89
CA THR A 297 13.34 1.06 2.18
C THR A 297 12.92 2.53 2.06
N LEU A 298 12.16 3.00 3.04
CA LEU A 298 11.83 4.42 3.22
C LEU A 298 12.74 5.04 4.28
N THR A 299 13.10 6.31 4.10
CA THR A 299 13.91 7.07 5.06
C THR A 299 13.19 8.34 5.49
N ASN A 300 13.62 8.94 6.60
CA ASN A 300 13.06 10.19 7.12
C ASN A 300 11.53 10.19 7.23
N VAL A 301 10.96 9.08 7.72
CA VAL A 301 9.51 8.98 7.84
C VAL A 301 9.03 9.87 8.98
N THR A 302 8.19 10.85 8.68
CA THR A 302 7.61 11.79 9.64
C THR A 302 6.12 11.47 9.83
N VAL A 303 5.64 11.53 11.07
CA VAL A 303 4.21 11.43 11.39
C VAL A 303 3.76 12.77 11.95
N VAL A 304 2.81 13.40 11.26
CA VAL A 304 2.19 14.68 11.64
C VAL A 304 0.71 14.44 11.92
N ASP A 305 0.21 15.02 13.00
CA ASP A 305 -1.15 14.88 13.49
C ASP A 305 -1.83 16.24 13.50
N ASP A 306 -3.07 16.31 13.04
CA ASP A 306 -3.85 17.54 12.92
C ASP A 306 -4.47 18.01 14.23
N ASN A 307 -4.15 17.35 15.36
CA ASN A 307 -4.63 17.69 16.69
C ASN A 307 -6.17 17.76 16.81
N GLY A 308 -6.92 17.14 15.88
CA GLY A 308 -8.38 17.14 15.86
C GLY A 308 -9.02 18.35 15.17
N THR A 309 -8.24 19.15 14.43
CA THR A 309 -8.67 20.40 13.76
C THR A 309 -8.39 20.33 12.26
N ALA A 310 -9.11 19.47 11.55
CA ALA A 310 -8.92 19.25 10.11
C ALA A 310 -8.82 20.55 9.28
N GLY A 311 -7.65 20.74 8.66
CA GLY A 311 -7.34 21.89 7.80
C GLY A 311 -6.75 23.12 8.50
N ASP A 312 -6.64 23.11 9.83
CA ASP A 312 -5.93 24.14 10.60
C ASP A 312 -4.50 23.71 10.88
N THR A 313 -3.57 24.07 10.00
CA THR A 313 -2.16 23.68 10.17
C THR A 313 -1.45 24.42 11.31
N SER A 314 -2.12 25.31 12.05
CA SER A 314 -1.48 26.14 13.08
C SER A 314 -1.24 25.39 14.38
N ASP A 315 -2.00 24.32 14.64
CA ASP A 315 -1.86 23.47 15.83
C ASP A 315 -1.46 22.02 15.52
N ASP A 316 -1.27 21.68 14.24
CA ASP A 316 -0.60 20.45 13.80
C ASP A 316 0.70 20.22 14.57
N PHE A 317 0.96 18.97 14.95
CA PHE A 317 2.20 18.61 15.63
C PHE A 317 2.85 17.36 15.04
N THR A 318 4.18 17.32 15.12
CA THR A 318 4.95 16.12 14.77
C THR A 318 4.89 15.13 15.93
N VAL A 319 4.32 13.95 15.68
CA VAL A 319 4.31 12.83 16.64
C VAL A 319 5.72 12.28 16.84
N GLY A 320 6.47 12.13 15.74
CA GLY A 320 7.85 11.65 15.76
C GLY A 320 8.42 11.40 14.37
N THR A 321 9.67 10.94 14.33
CA THR A 321 10.37 10.57 13.10
C THR A 321 10.99 9.18 13.22
N ILE A 322 10.95 8.44 12.11
CA ILE A 322 11.60 7.13 11.96
C ILE A 322 12.68 7.31 10.89
N SER A 323 13.95 7.15 11.27
CA SER A 323 15.08 7.44 10.39
C SER A 323 15.12 6.54 9.15
N SER A 324 14.80 5.27 9.31
CA SER A 324 14.75 4.27 8.25
C SER A 324 13.69 3.22 8.58
N LEU A 325 12.89 2.85 7.58
CA LEU A 325 11.85 1.84 7.67
C LEU A 325 12.02 0.87 6.49
N GLY A 326 12.64 -0.27 6.77
CA GLY A 326 12.88 -1.33 5.78
C GLY A 326 11.57 -1.94 5.25
N VAL A 327 11.68 -2.73 4.17
CA VAL A 327 10.54 -3.41 3.54
C VAL A 327 9.80 -4.30 4.54
N GLY A 328 8.48 -4.12 4.66
CA GLY A 328 7.63 -4.83 5.62
C GLY A 328 7.88 -4.49 7.09
N ALA A 329 8.82 -3.58 7.39
CA ALA A 329 9.08 -3.14 8.74
C ALA A 329 7.97 -2.19 9.22
N MET A 330 7.85 -2.12 10.54
CA MET A 330 6.77 -1.43 11.21
C MET A 330 7.26 -0.79 12.50
N GLU A 331 6.85 0.45 12.73
CA GLU A 331 7.16 1.19 13.95
C GLU A 331 5.88 1.78 14.54
N THR A 332 5.86 1.92 15.87
CA THR A 332 4.72 2.45 16.59
C THR A 332 5.11 3.68 17.40
N LEU A 333 4.38 4.77 17.18
CA LEU A 333 4.49 6.00 17.95
C LEU A 333 3.21 6.20 18.77
N THR A 334 3.28 7.03 19.81
CA THR A 334 2.12 7.36 20.65
C THR A 334 2.13 8.82 21.05
N ALA A 335 0.95 9.44 21.12
CA ALA A 335 0.77 10.78 21.66
C ALA A 335 -0.50 10.85 22.52
N THR A 336 -0.44 11.53 23.66
CA THR A 336 -1.60 11.72 24.54
C THR A 336 -2.14 13.14 24.41
N ARG A 337 -3.46 13.27 24.30
CA ARG A 337 -4.18 14.55 24.21
C ARG A 337 -5.36 14.57 25.16
N ASN A 338 -5.66 15.74 25.72
CA ASN A 338 -6.82 15.93 26.56
C ASN A 338 -8.02 16.30 25.68
N ILE A 339 -9.02 15.42 25.61
CA ILE A 339 -10.21 15.56 24.77
C ILE A 339 -11.38 16.00 25.64
N THR A 340 -12.04 17.10 25.27
CA THR A 340 -13.16 17.69 26.04
C THR A 340 -14.48 17.69 25.29
N ALA A 341 -14.48 17.36 24.01
CA ALA A 341 -15.65 17.26 23.14
C ALA A 341 -15.35 16.25 22.03
N ASP A 342 -16.38 15.84 21.30
CA ASP A 342 -16.26 14.93 20.17
C ASP A 342 -15.23 15.44 19.17
N THR A 343 -14.37 14.56 18.68
CA THR A 343 -13.31 14.92 17.75
C THR A 343 -13.04 13.80 16.77
N THR A 344 -12.69 14.17 15.54
CA THR A 344 -12.07 13.31 14.55
C THR A 344 -10.65 13.83 14.36
N ASN A 345 -9.66 13.00 14.65
CA ASN A 345 -8.27 13.39 14.64
C ASN A 345 -7.55 12.65 13.51
N ILE A 346 -6.93 13.36 12.56
CA ILE A 346 -6.29 12.80 11.36
C ILE A 346 -4.78 12.88 11.52
N ALA A 347 -4.06 11.84 11.10
CA ALA A 347 -2.60 11.91 10.98
C ALA A 347 -2.15 11.51 9.58
N THR A 348 -0.99 12.04 9.19
CA THR A 348 -0.31 11.74 7.94
C THR A 348 1.09 11.21 8.24
N ALA A 349 1.43 10.03 7.71
CA ALA A 349 2.80 9.53 7.67
C ALA A 349 3.39 9.86 6.30
N THR A 350 4.58 10.46 6.23
CA THR A 350 5.28 10.77 4.97
C THR A 350 6.70 10.21 5.02
N GLY A 351 7.09 9.39 4.04
CA GLY A 351 8.43 8.81 3.93
C GLY A 351 9.13 9.17 2.63
N THR A 352 10.46 9.28 2.67
CA THR A 352 11.31 9.55 1.50
C THR A 352 11.81 8.25 0.86
N THR A 353 11.63 8.14 -0.45
CA THR A 353 12.06 7.02 -1.29
C THR A 353 13.57 7.12 -1.63
N PRO A 354 14.23 6.05 -2.10
CA PRO A 354 15.64 6.12 -2.54
C PRO A 354 15.88 7.10 -3.69
N LEU A 355 14.84 7.38 -4.49
CA LEU A 355 14.88 8.34 -5.60
C LEU A 355 14.65 9.80 -5.15
N GLY A 356 14.50 10.04 -3.83
CA GLY A 356 14.28 11.37 -3.26
C GLY A 356 12.84 11.87 -3.30
N GLY A 357 11.92 11.17 -3.99
CA GLY A 357 10.48 11.44 -3.92
C GLY A 357 9.88 11.01 -2.58
N THR A 358 8.61 11.34 -2.33
CA THR A 358 7.90 10.97 -1.10
C THR A 358 6.68 10.10 -1.36
N VAL A 359 6.36 9.23 -0.41
CA VAL A 359 5.08 8.52 -0.30
C VAL A 359 4.43 8.90 1.02
N ASN A 360 3.11 8.98 1.03
CA ASN A 360 2.36 9.33 2.23
C ASN A 360 1.08 8.50 2.36
N ASP A 361 0.60 8.40 3.58
CA ASP A 361 -0.68 7.79 3.91
C ASP A 361 -1.31 8.53 5.08
N THR A 362 -2.64 8.52 5.14
CA THR A 362 -3.43 9.25 6.13
C THR A 362 -4.45 8.36 6.79
N ASP A 363 -4.63 8.51 8.10
CA ASP A 363 -5.64 7.76 8.83
C ASP A 363 -6.25 8.58 9.96
N ASP A 364 -7.54 8.34 10.23
CA ASP A 364 -8.32 9.06 11.23
C ASP A 364 -8.69 8.20 12.43
N ALA A 365 -8.89 8.85 13.58
CA ALA A 365 -9.46 8.22 14.76
C ALA A 365 -10.53 9.12 15.37
N VAL A 366 -11.67 8.52 15.73
CA VAL A 366 -12.84 9.23 16.23
C VAL A 366 -13.05 8.97 17.71
N VAL A 367 -13.27 10.05 18.47
CA VAL A 367 -13.60 10.02 19.90
C VAL A 367 -14.95 10.71 20.12
N ASP A 368 -15.85 10.01 20.79
CA ASP A 368 -17.16 10.50 21.23
C ASP A 368 -17.13 10.68 22.76
N VAL A 369 -17.31 11.92 23.20
CA VAL A 369 -17.22 12.31 24.60
C VAL A 369 -18.60 12.20 25.23
N ILE A 370 -18.85 11.08 25.90
CA ILE A 370 -20.11 10.85 26.59
C ILE A 370 -20.15 11.62 27.92
N PRO A 371 -21.29 12.24 28.27
CA PRO A 371 -21.49 12.79 29.60
C PRO A 371 -21.27 11.72 30.67
N PRO A 372 -20.77 12.09 31.87
CA PRO A 372 -20.66 11.14 32.95
C PRO A 372 -22.05 10.53 33.25
N PRO A 373 -22.14 9.21 33.45
CA PRO A 373 -23.39 8.59 33.86
C PRO A 373 -23.86 9.23 35.16
N ILE A 374 -25.13 9.64 35.20
CA ILE A 374 -25.77 10.12 36.43
C ILE A 374 -25.96 8.88 37.32
N ASP A 375 -25.13 8.74 38.35
CA ASP A 375 -25.27 7.71 39.38
C ASP A 375 -26.58 7.96 40.16
N ALA A 376 -27.69 7.40 39.70
CA ALA A 376 -28.98 7.53 40.38
C ALA A 376 -29.47 6.17 40.92
N PRO A 377 -29.54 6.00 42.26
CA PRO A 377 -30.25 4.88 42.89
C PRO A 377 -31.76 5.14 42.96
N GLY A 378 -32.60 4.18 42.54
CA GLY A 378 -34.02 4.14 42.95
C GLY A 378 -35.01 3.49 41.97
N VAL A 379 -36.25 3.34 42.44
CA VAL A 379 -37.35 2.61 41.78
C VAL A 379 -37.87 3.40 40.57
N ARG A 380 -37.91 2.76 39.39
CA ARG A 380 -38.27 3.38 38.10
C ARG A 380 -39.72 3.08 37.69
N THR A 381 -40.31 3.92 36.84
CA THR A 381 -41.68 3.74 36.31
C THR A 381 -41.70 3.15 34.87
N PRO A 382 -42.81 2.53 34.43
CA PRO A 382 -42.99 2.06 33.05
C PRO A 382 -42.88 3.17 31.98
N GLY A 383 -41.88 3.04 31.10
CA GLY A 383 -41.51 4.05 30.09
C GLY A 383 -39.98 4.14 29.90
N PHE A 384 -39.24 3.74 30.94
CA PHE A 384 -37.78 3.66 31.02
C PHE A 384 -37.09 2.63 30.07
N TRP A 385 -37.85 1.75 29.42
CA TRP A 385 -37.38 0.50 28.79
C TRP A 385 -36.44 0.61 27.57
N GLY A 386 -36.01 1.82 27.19
CA GLY A 386 -35.07 2.05 26.08
C GLY A 386 -33.59 1.89 26.43
N ALA A 387 -33.23 1.79 27.71
CA ALA A 387 -31.84 1.63 28.15
C ALA A 387 -31.51 0.15 28.45
N ASP A 388 -30.70 -0.47 27.59
CA ASP A 388 -30.34 -1.89 27.58
C ASP A 388 -29.18 -2.28 28.52
N LYS A 389 -28.48 -1.29 29.11
CA LYS A 389 -27.26 -1.52 29.91
C LYS A 389 -27.51 -1.86 31.39
N TRP A 390 -28.75 -1.80 31.89
CA TRP A 390 -29.09 -2.04 33.30
C TRP A 390 -29.95 -3.30 33.43
N GLN A 391 -29.31 -4.46 33.49
CA GLN A 391 -30.02 -5.73 33.54
C GLN A 391 -30.41 -6.07 34.98
N LYS A 392 -31.72 -5.93 35.22
CA LYS A 392 -32.54 -6.30 36.38
C LYS A 392 -32.79 -5.16 37.37
N PHE A 393 -34.08 -4.92 37.62
CA PHE A 393 -34.65 -4.06 38.66
C PHE A 393 -35.66 -4.90 39.44
N TRP A 394 -35.98 -4.53 40.67
CA TRP A 394 -36.92 -5.27 41.50
C TRP A 394 -38.35 -5.16 40.95
N ASP A 395 -38.97 -6.29 40.65
CA ASP A 395 -40.32 -6.45 40.07
C ASP A 395 -41.35 -6.93 41.10
N GLY A 396 -41.00 -6.86 42.39
CA GLY A 396 -41.84 -7.35 43.47
C GLY A 396 -41.80 -8.87 43.69
N ILE A 397 -41.00 -9.62 42.93
CA ILE A 397 -40.87 -11.08 43.04
C ILE A 397 -39.62 -11.43 43.86
N GLN A 398 -39.83 -12.03 45.03
CA GLN A 398 -38.75 -12.55 45.88
C GLN A 398 -37.93 -13.61 45.12
N GLY A 399 -36.61 -13.41 45.02
CA GLY A 399 -35.70 -14.28 44.28
C GLY A 399 -35.35 -13.82 42.86
N ASN A 400 -35.90 -12.69 42.39
CA ASN A 400 -35.54 -12.03 41.12
C ASN A 400 -34.79 -10.70 41.35
N GLU A 401 -34.14 -10.53 42.50
CA GLU A 401 -33.39 -9.33 42.81
C GLU A 401 -32.20 -9.13 41.83
N PRO A 402 -31.85 -7.88 41.48
CA PRO A 402 -30.69 -7.61 40.63
C PRO A 402 -29.39 -8.11 41.28
N SER A 403 -28.40 -8.48 40.46
CA SER A 403 -27.07 -8.89 40.96
C SER A 403 -26.36 -7.82 41.80
N GLN A 404 -26.81 -6.57 41.67
CA GLN A 404 -26.32 -5.41 42.38
C GLN A 404 -26.95 -5.26 43.78
N ALA A 405 -27.94 -6.08 44.14
CA ALA A 405 -28.55 -6.09 45.47
C ALA A 405 -27.48 -6.17 46.58
N GLY A 406 -27.42 -5.13 47.42
CA GLY A 406 -26.47 -5.03 48.52
C GLY A 406 -25.05 -4.56 48.18
N GLN A 407 -24.80 -4.06 46.97
CA GLN A 407 -23.59 -3.28 46.68
C GLN A 407 -23.68 -1.87 47.29
N ALA A 408 -22.54 -1.19 47.44
CA ALA A 408 -22.53 0.20 47.90
C ALA A 408 -23.44 1.05 46.99
N ASN A 409 -24.34 1.82 47.59
CA ASN A 409 -25.36 2.65 46.91
C ASN A 409 -26.51 1.87 46.23
N PHE A 410 -26.62 0.56 46.43
CA PHE A 410 -27.77 -0.24 46.00
C PHE A 410 -28.49 -0.82 47.22
N PRO A 411 -29.76 -0.48 47.49
CA PRO A 411 -30.40 -0.88 48.74
C PRO A 411 -30.54 -2.41 48.83
N THR A 412 -30.35 -2.95 50.04
CA THR A 412 -30.46 -4.40 50.34
C THR A 412 -31.90 -4.92 50.38
N GLY A 413 -32.89 -4.11 50.01
CA GLY A 413 -34.31 -4.46 49.97
C GLY A 413 -35.20 -3.22 49.92
N ASP A 414 -35.70 -2.86 48.72
CA ASP A 414 -36.27 -1.54 48.41
C ASP A 414 -37.60 -1.18 49.10
N LEU A 415 -38.30 -2.14 49.71
CA LEU A 415 -39.49 -1.88 50.56
C LEU A 415 -39.28 -2.26 52.03
N PHE A 416 -38.10 -2.82 52.36
CA PHE A 416 -37.77 -3.26 53.70
C PHE A 416 -36.95 -2.23 54.48
N TYR A 417 -36.48 -1.18 53.83
CA TYR A 417 -35.95 -0.04 54.55
C TYR A 417 -37.11 0.77 55.12
N SER A 418 -37.32 0.62 56.42
CA SER A 418 -37.95 1.65 57.23
C SER A 418 -36.95 2.81 57.34
N PRO A 419 -37.10 3.92 56.59
CA PRO A 419 -36.27 5.11 56.78
C PRO A 419 -36.52 5.78 58.13
N TYR A 420 -37.48 5.28 58.92
CA TYR A 420 -37.96 5.88 60.16
C TYR A 420 -37.17 5.37 61.37
N THR A 421 -35.84 5.49 61.31
CA THR A 421 -34.97 5.24 62.47
C THR A 421 -35.26 6.19 63.63
N ASN A 422 -35.85 7.35 63.32
CA ASN A 422 -36.22 8.40 64.26
C ASN A 422 -37.70 8.34 64.69
N SER A 423 -38.43 7.28 64.31
CA SER A 423 -39.79 7.06 64.80
C SER A 423 -39.83 6.58 66.24
N ALA A 424 -40.96 6.81 66.91
CA ALA A 424 -41.18 6.30 68.26
C ALA A 424 -41.23 4.75 68.33
N GLN A 425 -41.39 4.07 67.18
CA GLN A 425 -41.29 2.61 67.03
C GLN A 425 -40.39 2.32 65.82
N PRO A 426 -39.06 2.19 66.00
CA PRO A 426 -38.12 1.96 64.92
C PRO A 426 -38.60 0.83 64.00
N GLY A 427 -38.60 1.06 62.69
CA GLY A 427 -39.14 0.08 61.74
C GLY A 427 -40.61 0.34 61.33
N LYS A 428 -41.30 1.27 61.97
CA LYS A 428 -42.74 1.51 61.79
C LYS A 428 -43.06 3.00 61.69
N VAL A 429 -44.20 3.29 61.09
CA VAL A 429 -44.81 4.63 61.05
C VAL A 429 -46.15 4.59 61.75
N LEU A 430 -46.55 5.73 62.29
CA LEU A 430 -47.88 5.92 62.82
C LEU A 430 -48.84 6.12 61.64
N ASP A 431 -49.71 5.14 61.39
CA ASP A 431 -50.76 5.25 60.40
C ASP A 431 -51.70 6.41 60.77
N PRO A 432 -51.80 7.48 59.96
CA PRO A 432 -52.59 8.66 60.27
C PRO A 432 -54.09 8.37 60.33
N VAL A 433 -54.55 7.25 59.74
CA VAL A 433 -55.96 6.84 59.72
C VAL A 433 -56.31 6.06 60.97
N THR A 434 -55.55 5.00 61.26
CA THR A 434 -55.88 4.09 62.37
C THR A 434 -55.26 4.50 63.71
N GLY A 435 -54.28 5.39 63.71
CA GLY A 435 -53.51 5.78 64.89
C GLY A 435 -52.63 4.65 65.45
N THR A 436 -52.31 3.64 64.63
CA THR A 436 -51.52 2.47 65.04
C THR A 436 -50.17 2.42 64.33
N TYR A 437 -49.15 1.90 65.01
CA TYR A 437 -47.83 1.70 64.41
C TYR A 437 -47.81 0.48 63.49
N GLN A 438 -47.56 0.71 62.21
CA GLN A 438 -47.54 -0.32 61.17
C GLN A 438 -46.26 -0.24 60.33
N THR A 439 -45.93 -1.36 59.69
CA THR A 439 -44.85 -1.40 58.70
C THR A 439 -45.41 -0.98 57.35
N GLY A 440 -44.78 0.02 56.73
CA GLY A 440 -45.22 0.60 55.47
C GLY A 440 -44.47 1.87 55.13
N VAL A 441 -44.97 2.59 54.15
CA VAL A 441 -44.41 3.83 53.60
C VAL A 441 -45.33 4.98 53.98
N LEU A 442 -44.83 5.94 54.76
CA LEU A 442 -45.47 7.23 55.01
C LEU A 442 -44.86 8.26 54.05
N ILE A 443 -45.53 8.47 52.92
CA ILE A 443 -45.12 9.40 51.88
C ILE A 443 -45.38 10.82 52.38
N GLY A 444 -44.47 11.77 52.14
CA GLY A 444 -44.60 13.16 52.55
C GLY A 444 -44.11 13.48 53.98
N ASP A 445 -43.61 12.48 54.71
CA ASP A 445 -42.88 12.67 55.98
C ASP A 445 -41.42 13.04 55.67
N TYR A 446 -41.20 14.32 55.38
CA TYR A 446 -39.91 14.84 54.93
C TYR A 446 -38.86 14.80 56.05
N ASN A 447 -39.30 14.88 57.31
CA ASN A 447 -38.41 14.87 58.46
C ASN A 447 -38.05 13.44 58.94
N ARG A 448 -38.77 12.43 58.43
CA ARG A 448 -38.54 10.99 58.62
C ARG A 448 -38.71 10.53 60.07
N ASN A 449 -39.57 11.19 60.85
CA ASN A 449 -39.89 10.78 62.22
C ASN A 449 -41.04 9.76 62.30
N GLY A 450 -41.60 9.34 61.16
CA GLY A 450 -42.66 8.35 61.06
C GLY A 450 -44.00 8.82 61.61
N MET A 451 -44.23 10.13 61.67
CA MET A 451 -45.48 10.76 62.07
C MET A 451 -45.88 11.81 61.03
N THR A 452 -47.17 12.15 60.99
CA THR A 452 -47.66 13.30 60.23
C THR A 452 -47.57 14.55 61.10
N ASP A 453 -46.63 15.44 60.81
CA ASP A 453 -46.44 16.68 61.57
C ASP A 453 -47.14 17.91 60.96
N GLY A 454 -47.16 19.01 61.72
CA GLY A 454 -47.61 20.31 61.22
C GLY A 454 -46.75 20.81 60.07
N GLY A 455 -47.32 20.90 58.87
CA GLY A 455 -46.63 21.30 57.64
C GLY A 455 -46.37 20.16 56.66
N GLU A 456 -46.71 18.92 57.02
CA GLU A 456 -46.59 17.75 56.16
C GLU A 456 -47.97 17.32 55.63
N ASN A 457 -48.03 17.05 54.32
CA ASN A 457 -49.13 16.34 53.71
C ASN A 457 -48.67 14.91 53.52
N THR A 458 -49.25 13.97 54.27
CA THR A 458 -48.79 12.58 54.26
C THR A 458 -49.83 11.60 53.75
N LEU A 459 -49.37 10.56 53.06
CA LEU A 459 -50.17 9.42 52.66
C LEU A 459 -49.49 8.12 53.09
N PHE A 460 -50.23 7.23 53.76
CA PHE A 460 -49.70 5.97 54.27
C PHE A 460 -50.15 4.78 53.42
N TYR A 461 -49.19 3.94 53.05
CA TYR A 461 -49.43 2.62 52.49
C TYR A 461 -48.73 1.55 53.31
N THR A 462 -49.45 0.49 53.69
CA THR A 462 -48.81 -0.72 54.23
C THR A 462 -47.86 -1.32 53.19
N THR A 463 -46.90 -2.14 53.63
CA THR A 463 -45.97 -2.82 52.70
C THR A 463 -46.70 -3.58 51.60
N ALA A 464 -47.77 -4.32 51.92
CA ALA A 464 -48.55 -5.07 50.94
C ALA A 464 -49.21 -4.16 49.88
N GLN A 465 -49.70 -3.00 50.30
CA GLN A 465 -50.34 -2.01 49.44
C GLN A 465 -49.32 -1.33 48.53
N ALA A 466 -48.17 -0.91 49.07
CA ALA A 466 -47.11 -0.31 48.29
C ALA A 466 -46.56 -1.29 47.23
N VAL A 467 -46.41 -2.58 47.57
CA VAL A 467 -46.09 -3.65 46.62
C VAL A 467 -47.15 -3.77 45.53
N GLN A 468 -48.43 -3.77 45.89
CA GLN A 468 -49.53 -3.86 44.93
C GLN A 468 -49.55 -2.66 43.96
N ILE A 469 -49.27 -1.45 44.45
CA ILE A 469 -49.18 -0.22 43.66
C ILE A 469 -48.02 -0.29 42.66
N ILE A 470 -46.84 -0.72 43.11
CA ILE A 470 -45.65 -0.87 42.25
C ILE A 470 -45.90 -1.96 41.17
N ASN A 471 -46.48 -3.08 41.57
CA ASN A 471 -46.78 -4.22 40.67
C ASN A 471 -47.97 -3.98 39.73
N ALA A 472 -48.65 -2.84 39.84
CA ALA A 472 -49.76 -2.48 38.95
C ALA A 472 -49.35 -2.27 37.48
N SER A 473 -48.05 -2.41 37.13
CA SER A 473 -47.58 -2.54 35.75
C SER A 473 -48.23 -3.70 34.99
N ASN A 474 -48.66 -4.75 35.69
CA ASN A 474 -49.41 -5.89 35.14
C ASN A 474 -50.93 -5.67 35.13
N ASN A 475 -51.44 -4.54 35.61
CA ASN A 475 -52.87 -4.20 35.49
C ASN A 475 -53.14 -3.62 34.09
N VAL A 476 -53.13 -4.55 33.14
CA VAL A 476 -53.55 -4.38 31.75
C VAL A 476 -55.07 -4.20 31.71
N GLN A 477 -55.56 -3.04 32.16
CA GLN A 477 -56.83 -2.44 31.73
C GLN A 477 -56.94 -1.04 32.33
N GLY A 478 -56.90 -0.01 31.47
CA GLY A 478 -56.90 1.41 31.85
C GLY A 478 -58.19 1.93 32.48
N SER A 479 -58.72 1.29 33.53
CA SER A 479 -59.95 1.70 34.18
C SER A 479 -59.75 2.71 35.31
N ASP A 480 -58.63 2.68 36.03
CA ASP A 480 -58.40 3.59 37.17
C ASP A 480 -57.00 4.21 37.18
N LYS A 481 -56.94 5.53 36.97
CA LYS A 481 -55.72 6.33 36.86
C LYS A 481 -55.08 6.66 38.18
N ARG A 482 -55.76 6.43 39.30
CA ARG A 482 -55.16 6.60 40.63
C ARG A 482 -53.93 5.72 40.80
N TYR A 483 -54.02 4.44 40.45
CA TYR A 483 -52.85 3.53 40.43
C TYR A 483 -51.68 4.02 39.57
N THR A 484 -51.95 4.78 38.50
CA THR A 484 -50.89 5.37 37.66
C THR A 484 -50.15 6.46 38.42
N LEU A 485 -50.89 7.37 39.05
CA LEU A 485 -50.31 8.44 39.86
C LEU A 485 -49.64 7.91 41.13
N ASP A 486 -50.28 6.98 41.84
CA ASP A 486 -49.74 6.35 43.05
C ASP A 486 -48.40 5.67 42.81
N ARG A 487 -48.28 4.96 41.69
CA ARG A 487 -47.01 4.32 41.33
C ARG A 487 -45.91 5.37 41.15
N SER A 488 -46.19 6.45 40.41
CA SER A 488 -45.22 7.53 40.25
C SER A 488 -44.90 8.20 41.58
N LEU A 489 -45.89 8.39 42.46
CA LEU A 489 -45.71 8.97 43.79
C LEU A 489 -44.85 8.08 44.70
N VAL A 490 -45.13 6.77 44.79
CA VAL A 490 -44.34 5.82 45.57
C VAL A 490 -42.90 5.78 45.05
N ALA A 491 -42.72 5.70 43.73
CA ALA A 491 -41.39 5.72 43.11
C ALA A 491 -40.64 7.04 43.43
N SER A 492 -41.30 8.20 43.28
CA SER A 492 -40.71 9.50 43.58
C SER A 492 -40.35 9.66 45.05
N TRP A 493 -41.17 9.13 45.96
CA TRP A 493 -40.86 9.14 47.38
C TRP A 493 -39.61 8.32 47.69
N LEU A 494 -39.48 7.12 47.11
CA LEU A 494 -38.30 6.28 47.28
C LEU A 494 -37.05 6.94 46.68
N ASN A 495 -37.17 7.56 45.50
CA ASN A 495 -36.11 8.34 44.86
C ASN A 495 -35.68 9.55 45.74
N TYR A 496 -36.65 10.26 46.32
CA TYR A 496 -36.39 11.35 47.26
C TYR A 496 -35.64 10.86 48.51
N LEU A 497 -36.08 9.75 49.10
CA LEU A 497 -35.45 9.16 50.29
C LEU A 497 -34.02 8.68 50.01
N ALA A 498 -33.77 8.16 48.80
CA ALA A 498 -32.45 7.74 48.32
C ALA A 498 -31.48 8.93 48.12
N GLY A 499 -31.97 10.17 48.18
CA GLY A 499 -31.16 11.37 48.04
C GLY A 499 -30.95 11.80 46.59
N ASN A 500 -31.82 11.36 45.67
CA ASN A 500 -31.73 11.79 44.27
C ASN A 500 -31.85 13.31 44.18
N PRO A 501 -31.05 13.96 43.32
CA PRO A 501 -31.05 15.41 43.21
C PRO A 501 -32.46 15.93 42.95
N ILE A 502 -32.85 16.94 43.72
CA ILE A 502 -34.08 17.69 43.49
C ILE A 502 -33.66 19.10 43.11
N ASP A 503 -34.45 19.77 42.27
CA ASP A 503 -34.19 21.18 42.00
C ASP A 503 -34.19 22.00 43.31
N THR A 504 -33.40 23.06 43.33
CA THR A 504 -33.21 23.94 44.48
C THR A 504 -34.56 24.56 44.83
N ALA A 505 -34.97 24.46 46.10
CA ALA A 505 -36.25 24.99 46.56
C ALA A 505 -36.39 26.47 46.21
N ASN A 506 -37.29 26.81 45.29
CA ASN A 506 -37.61 28.18 44.92
C ASN A 506 -39.11 28.45 45.16
N PRO A 507 -39.50 29.53 45.87
CA PRO A 507 -40.90 29.87 46.12
C PRO A 507 -41.80 30.00 44.88
N THR A 508 -41.21 30.18 43.69
CA THR A 508 -41.94 30.33 42.42
C THR A 508 -41.90 29.08 41.53
N ASP A 509 -41.17 28.04 41.93
CA ASP A 509 -40.98 26.83 41.13
C ASP A 509 -41.71 25.62 41.71
N LYS A 510 -42.14 24.72 40.81
CA LYS A 510 -42.82 23.47 41.11
C LYS A 510 -41.80 22.33 41.07
N ASP A 511 -41.07 22.15 42.16
CA ASP A 511 -40.11 21.05 42.31
C ASP A 511 -40.80 19.69 42.60
N VAL A 512 -40.01 18.62 42.80
CA VAL A 512 -40.58 17.30 43.11
C VAL A 512 -41.36 17.28 44.43
N ARG A 513 -41.00 18.11 45.43
CA ARG A 513 -41.73 18.17 46.71
C ARG A 513 -43.11 18.77 46.50
N TYR A 514 -43.23 19.77 45.64
CA TYR A 514 -44.51 20.30 45.19
C TYR A 514 -45.37 19.19 44.58
N TYR A 515 -44.85 18.44 43.61
CA TYR A 515 -45.64 17.39 42.94
C TYR A 515 -45.92 16.17 43.82
N ILE A 516 -45.07 15.84 44.81
CA ILE A 516 -45.36 14.83 45.84
C ILE A 516 -46.55 15.28 46.69
N ASN A 517 -46.56 16.53 47.15
CA ASN A 517 -47.65 17.08 47.95
C ASN A 517 -48.95 17.18 47.14
N GLU A 518 -48.89 17.68 45.90
CA GLU A 518 -50.05 17.73 44.99
C GLU A 518 -50.60 16.34 44.70
N ALA A 519 -49.74 15.32 44.52
CA ALA A 519 -50.20 13.95 44.31
C ALA A 519 -50.94 13.40 45.55
N ILE A 520 -50.41 13.64 46.75
CA ILE A 520 -51.05 13.25 48.01
C ILE A 520 -52.43 13.91 48.12
N ASP A 521 -52.51 15.22 47.89
CA ASP A 521 -53.77 15.94 47.95
C ASP A 521 -54.76 15.46 46.89
N TRP A 522 -54.31 15.20 45.66
CA TRP A 522 -55.13 14.66 44.58
C TRP A 522 -55.69 13.27 44.90
N LEU A 523 -54.86 12.39 45.47
CA LEU A 523 -55.25 11.02 45.84
C LEU A 523 -56.19 10.98 47.03
N GLN A 524 -56.01 11.90 47.99
CA GLN A 524 -56.90 12.04 49.14
C GLN A 524 -58.23 12.70 48.78
N ALA A 525 -58.27 13.59 47.78
CA ALA A 525 -59.45 14.39 47.43
C ALA A 525 -60.74 13.57 47.24
N LEU A 526 -60.67 12.42 46.56
CA LEU A 526 -61.82 11.56 46.23
C LEU A 526 -61.87 10.28 47.08
N THR A 527 -61.53 10.40 48.36
CA THR A 527 -61.52 9.26 49.29
C THR A 527 -62.25 9.60 50.60
N PRO A 528 -62.88 8.62 51.27
CA PRO A 528 -63.50 8.83 52.57
C PRO A 528 -62.51 9.37 53.60
N ASP A 529 -63.03 10.19 54.51
CA ASP A 529 -62.37 10.62 55.73
C ASP A 529 -62.83 9.69 56.87
N GLN A 530 -62.09 8.60 57.12
CA GLN A 530 -62.50 7.57 58.09
C GLN A 530 -62.11 7.94 59.53
N ASN A 531 -61.10 8.80 59.71
CA ASN A 531 -60.65 9.26 61.02
C ASN A 531 -61.28 10.61 61.44
N SER A 532 -62.13 11.19 60.60
CA SER A 532 -62.82 12.47 60.81
C SER A 532 -61.85 13.64 61.01
N ASN A 533 -60.67 13.60 60.38
CA ASN A 533 -59.67 14.66 60.44
C ASN A 533 -59.88 15.77 59.38
N GLY A 534 -60.92 15.62 58.55
CA GLY A 534 -61.26 16.51 57.46
C GLY A 534 -60.49 16.26 56.18
N LYS A 535 -59.65 15.24 56.07
CA LYS A 535 -58.92 14.87 54.85
C LYS A 535 -59.33 13.47 54.43
N GLY A 536 -59.36 13.21 53.13
CA GLY A 536 -59.52 11.83 52.68
C GLY A 536 -58.27 11.00 52.98
N ASP A 537 -58.44 9.70 53.13
CA ASP A 537 -57.37 8.79 53.57
C ASP A 537 -56.49 8.25 52.41
N GLY A 538 -56.84 8.56 51.15
CA GLY A 538 -56.12 8.12 49.95
C GLY A 538 -56.35 6.65 49.55
N TYR A 539 -57.41 6.03 50.08
CA TYR A 539 -57.76 4.64 49.79
C TYR A 539 -58.14 4.40 48.31
N LEU A 540 -57.48 3.43 47.66
CA LEU A 540 -57.76 3.03 46.28
C LEU A 540 -58.73 1.85 46.21
N HIS A 541 -59.63 1.89 45.22
CA HIS A 541 -60.56 0.79 44.97
C HIS A 541 -59.80 -0.49 44.59
N GLY A 542 -60.09 -1.60 45.28
CA GLY A 542 -59.47 -2.91 45.05
C GLY A 542 -58.05 -3.05 45.63
N LEU A 543 -57.60 -2.08 46.43
CA LEU A 543 -56.33 -2.18 47.16
C LEU A 543 -56.50 -3.07 48.39
N THR A 544 -55.61 -4.05 48.55
CA THR A 544 -55.72 -5.08 49.59
C THR A 544 -55.65 -4.47 51.00
N GLY A 545 -56.37 -5.09 51.94
CA GLY A 545 -56.23 -4.83 53.38
C GLY A 545 -57.12 -3.74 53.98
N ASN A 546 -57.89 -2.97 53.20
CA ASN A 546 -58.73 -1.86 53.72
C ASN A 546 -60.20 -1.85 53.22
N GLU A 547 -60.72 -2.99 52.73
CA GLU A 547 -62.11 -3.07 52.27
C GLU A 547 -63.09 -3.10 53.45
N THR A 548 -63.56 -1.92 53.89
CA THR A 548 -64.83 -1.83 54.63
C THR A 548 -65.96 -1.61 53.63
N PRO A 549 -67.22 -1.98 53.94
CA PRO A 549 -68.36 -1.71 53.06
C PRO A 549 -68.55 -0.22 52.70
N ASN A 550 -67.98 0.69 53.50
CA ASN A 550 -68.01 2.14 53.28
C ASN A 550 -66.77 2.69 52.53
N SER A 551 -65.80 1.84 52.18
CA SER A 551 -64.54 2.23 51.53
C SER A 551 -64.64 2.34 50.00
N GLN A 552 -65.83 2.30 49.38
CA GLN A 552 -65.95 2.35 47.91
C GLN A 552 -65.55 3.74 47.37
N THR A 553 -64.28 3.89 46.98
CA THR A 553 -63.78 5.09 46.32
C THR A 553 -64.01 5.02 44.81
N PRO A 554 -64.38 6.13 44.16
CA PRO A 554 -64.72 6.13 42.75
C PRO A 554 -63.51 5.76 41.91
N GLN A 555 -63.68 4.84 40.95
CA GLN A 555 -62.64 4.62 39.95
C GLN A 555 -62.51 5.85 39.04
N ILE A 556 -61.28 6.26 38.75
CA ILE A 556 -61.00 7.45 37.94
C ILE A 556 -60.52 6.99 36.55
N PRO A 557 -61.39 6.92 35.53
CA PRO A 557 -60.96 6.52 34.19
C PRO A 557 -60.05 7.57 33.56
N ALA A 558 -59.33 7.16 32.50
CA ALA A 558 -58.49 8.05 31.69
C ALA A 558 -59.22 9.28 31.15
N SER A 559 -60.54 9.19 30.94
CA SER A 559 -61.41 10.26 30.45
C SER A 559 -61.91 11.22 31.53
N SER A 560 -61.56 11.00 32.81
CA SER A 560 -62.02 11.82 33.93
C SER A 560 -61.53 13.26 33.80
N ALA A 561 -62.40 14.23 34.13
CA ALA A 561 -62.00 15.64 34.23
C ALA A 561 -60.95 15.85 35.34
N TYR A 562 -61.03 15.11 36.45
CA TYR A 562 -60.04 15.17 37.53
C TYR A 562 -58.64 14.72 37.06
N TRP A 563 -58.60 13.76 36.13
CA TRP A 563 -57.35 13.25 35.56
C TRP A 563 -56.74 14.21 34.53
N ASN A 564 -57.56 14.86 33.69
CA ASN A 564 -57.07 15.66 32.56
C ASN A 564 -57.07 17.18 32.81
N SER A 565 -57.83 17.67 33.79
CA SER A 565 -58.08 19.09 34.01
C SER A 565 -57.98 19.54 35.46
N GLY A 566 -57.73 18.62 36.41
CA GLY A 566 -57.51 18.93 37.82
C GLY A 566 -58.80 19.03 38.65
N ILE A 567 -58.63 19.43 39.91
CA ILE A 567 -59.71 19.57 40.89
C ILE A 567 -59.77 21.04 41.30
N THR A 568 -60.85 21.74 40.94
CA THR A 568 -60.93 23.20 41.13
C THR A 568 -61.29 23.63 42.56
N SER A 569 -62.06 22.83 43.29
CA SER A 569 -62.41 23.05 44.70
C SER A 569 -63.05 21.80 45.32
N ALA A 570 -63.00 21.69 46.66
CA ALA A 570 -63.72 20.66 47.41
C ALA A 570 -65.23 20.64 47.07
N SER A 571 -65.86 21.82 46.95
CA SER A 571 -67.29 21.95 46.67
C SER A 571 -67.72 21.42 45.30
N GLY A 572 -66.79 21.26 44.36
CA GLY A 572 -67.03 20.66 43.04
C GLY A 572 -66.95 19.13 43.03
N LEU A 573 -66.56 18.49 44.14
CA LEU A 573 -66.50 17.04 44.26
C LEU A 573 -67.89 16.44 44.57
N PRO A 574 -68.14 15.17 44.23
CA PRO A 574 -69.38 14.50 44.62
C PRO A 574 -69.41 14.24 46.13
N SER A 575 -70.61 14.26 46.73
CA SER A 575 -70.80 13.80 48.11
C SER A 575 -70.43 12.32 48.23
N PRO A 576 -69.74 11.88 49.31
CA PRO A 576 -69.39 12.62 50.52
C PRO A 576 -68.07 13.41 50.47
N TYR A 577 -67.33 13.40 49.36
CA TYR A 577 -65.97 13.98 49.29
C TYR A 577 -65.96 15.50 49.25
N ASN A 578 -67.11 16.14 49.03
CA ASN A 578 -67.24 17.59 49.03
C ASN A 578 -67.01 18.26 50.40
N SER A 579 -66.86 17.48 51.47
CA SER A 579 -66.43 17.95 52.80
C SER A 579 -64.94 17.82 53.05
N ASN A 580 -64.16 17.23 52.14
CA ASN A 580 -62.72 17.02 52.30
C ASN A 580 -61.99 18.38 52.23
N THR A 581 -61.36 18.75 53.34
CA THR A 581 -60.66 20.02 53.57
C THR A 581 -59.26 20.08 52.98
N ASN A 582 -58.69 18.96 52.52
CA ASN A 582 -57.38 18.96 51.84
C ASN A 582 -57.44 19.60 50.43
N VAL A 583 -58.63 19.88 49.90
CA VAL A 583 -58.81 20.58 48.61
C VAL A 583 -59.03 22.08 48.86
N LEU A 584 -58.00 22.76 49.40
CA LEU A 584 -58.04 24.20 49.73
C LEU A 584 -57.83 25.11 48.51
N TYR A 585 -57.07 24.63 47.54
CA TYR A 585 -56.72 25.33 46.30
C TYR A 585 -56.97 24.40 45.11
N PRO A 586 -57.04 24.95 43.87
CA PRO A 586 -57.08 24.12 42.69
C PRO A 586 -55.88 23.17 42.67
N ILE A 587 -56.14 21.86 42.65
CA ILE A 587 -55.14 20.80 42.53
C ILE A 587 -54.89 20.55 41.04
N ASP A 588 -53.63 20.41 40.65
CA ASP A 588 -53.24 20.13 39.28
C ASP A 588 -53.90 18.84 38.73
N ALA A 589 -53.96 18.73 37.40
CA ALA A 589 -54.48 17.52 36.75
C ALA A 589 -53.64 16.29 37.09
N GLY A 590 -54.30 15.16 37.35
CA GLY A 590 -53.59 13.92 37.72
C GLY A 590 -52.57 13.47 36.67
N ASN A 591 -52.82 13.73 35.38
CA ASN A 591 -51.86 13.48 34.30
C ASN A 591 -50.64 14.41 34.34
N THR A 592 -50.82 15.69 34.69
CA THR A 592 -49.74 16.66 34.86
C THR A 592 -48.84 16.25 36.02
N ILE A 593 -49.43 15.97 37.18
CA ILE A 593 -48.69 15.53 38.37
C ILE A 593 -47.95 14.23 38.08
N HIS A 594 -48.62 13.24 37.47
CA HIS A 594 -48.01 11.99 37.06
C HIS A 594 -46.80 12.23 36.13
N THR A 595 -46.95 13.06 35.09
CA THR A 595 -45.88 13.33 34.13
C THR A 595 -44.65 13.94 34.80
N ALA A 596 -44.84 14.90 35.71
CA ALA A 596 -43.75 15.54 36.45
C ALA A 596 -42.99 14.53 37.33
N LEU A 597 -43.73 13.71 38.09
CA LEU A 597 -43.15 12.66 38.93
C LEU A 597 -42.48 11.56 38.09
N ASP A 598 -43.08 11.18 36.96
CA ASP A 598 -42.54 10.19 36.03
C ASP A 598 -41.22 10.66 35.39
N ASN A 599 -41.15 11.94 35.01
CA ASN A 599 -39.93 12.56 34.52
C ASN A 599 -38.82 12.48 35.58
N TYR A 600 -39.09 12.93 36.80
CA TYR A 600 -38.12 12.84 37.91
C TYR A 600 -37.63 11.40 38.12
N ASN A 601 -38.54 10.43 38.12
CA ASN A 601 -38.22 9.02 38.30
C ASN A 601 -37.36 8.42 37.17
N ASN A 602 -37.41 9.01 35.97
CA ASN A 602 -36.74 8.48 34.78
C ASN A 602 -35.46 9.23 34.41
N THR A 603 -35.33 10.51 34.75
CA THR A 603 -34.18 11.35 34.36
C THR A 603 -33.30 11.75 35.53
N GLY A 604 -33.81 11.72 36.76
CA GLY A 604 -33.14 12.34 37.91
C GLY A 604 -33.01 13.86 37.80
N ALA A 605 -33.59 14.48 36.77
CA ALA A 605 -33.75 15.92 36.64
C ALA A 605 -34.94 16.39 37.48
N GLY A 606 -34.99 17.68 37.81
CA GLY A 606 -36.14 18.31 38.45
C GLY A 606 -37.45 17.98 37.72
N ALA A 607 -38.57 18.07 38.44
CA ALA A 607 -39.89 17.70 37.89
C ALA A 607 -40.34 18.59 36.70
N ASP A 608 -39.66 19.73 36.49
CA ASP A 608 -39.80 20.67 35.37
C ASP A 608 -38.82 20.39 34.20
N GLY A 609 -37.92 19.41 34.34
CA GLY A 609 -36.86 19.10 33.38
C GLY A 609 -35.55 19.88 33.58
N ALA A 610 -35.43 20.72 34.61
CA ALA A 610 -34.19 21.42 34.94
C ALA A 610 -33.19 20.49 35.65
N PHE A 611 -31.94 20.52 35.22
CA PHE A 611 -30.86 19.83 35.93
C PHE A 611 -30.39 20.69 37.11
N PRO A 612 -30.09 20.10 38.28
CA PRO A 612 -29.53 20.85 39.39
C PRO A 612 -28.21 21.51 38.96
N GLY A 613 -28.19 22.86 38.92
CA GLY A 613 -27.01 23.66 38.58
C GLY A 613 -27.01 24.36 37.21
N GLY A 614 -28.16 24.46 36.54
CA GLY A 614 -28.37 25.31 35.36
C GLY A 614 -28.59 26.78 35.68
#